data_AF-A0A7X4CWT1-F1
#
_entry.id   AF-A0A7X4CWT1-F1
#
_cell.length_a   1.000
_cell.length_b   1.000
_cell.length_c   1.000
_cell.angle_alpha   90.00
_cell.angle_beta   90.00
_cell.angle_gamma   90.00
#
_symmetry.space_group_name_H-M   'P 1'
#
loop_
_entity.id
_entity.type
_entity.pdbx_description
1 polymer ?
#
loop_
_entity_poly.entity_id
_entity_poly.type
_entity_poly.pdbx_seq_one_letter_code
_entity_poly.pdbx_strand_id
1 'polypeptide(L)'
;GLKVSTLKHAHHVFDVDQEGKDSYRHRVAGATEVLLASRRRWALMHELRDEEEQELAVLLAMLAPVDLVLVEGYKRDLHPKIEAHRAETGNELIASDDRTIMAVASDCGARATGRPAFHIDDTSAIADFISNELGLQDA
;
A
#
# COMPACT_ATOMS: atom_id res chain seq x y z
N GLY A 1 -15.03 -5.41 14.13
CA GLY A 1 -13.99 -5.87 13.20
C GLY A 1 -13.49 -4.65 12.45
N LEU A 2 -12.18 -4.50 12.33
CA LEU A 2 -11.56 -3.29 11.80
C LEU A 2 -12.07 -2.95 10.40
N LYS A 3 -12.36 -1.67 10.17
CA LYS A 3 -12.45 -1.09 8.84
C LYS A 3 -11.04 -0.88 8.34
N VAL A 4 -10.74 -1.45 7.18
CA VAL A 4 -9.40 -1.41 6.59
C VAL A 4 -9.48 -0.84 5.18
N SER A 5 -8.57 0.07 4.86
CA SER A 5 -8.29 0.50 3.48
C SER A 5 -6.88 0.11 3.07
N THR A 6 -6.63 0.11 1.77
CA THR A 6 -5.33 -0.23 1.21
C THR A 6 -4.89 0.85 0.23
N LEU A 7 -3.61 1.18 0.24
CA LEU A 7 -2.99 2.07 -0.73
C LEU A 7 -1.81 1.34 -1.36
N LYS A 8 -1.79 1.21 -2.68
CA LYS A 8 -0.72 0.52 -3.41
C LYS A 8 -0.03 1.51 -4.35
N HIS A 9 1.29 1.62 -4.22
CA HIS A 9 2.14 2.30 -5.18
C HIS A 9 2.52 1.33 -6.31
N ALA A 10 2.15 1.66 -7.54
CA ALA A 10 2.50 0.86 -8.72
C ALA A 10 3.70 1.49 -9.44
N HIS A 11 4.78 0.73 -9.62
CA HIS A 11 5.99 1.19 -10.33
C HIS A 11 5.84 1.27 -11.86
N HIS A 12 4.68 0.88 -12.40
CA HIS A 12 4.39 0.91 -13.83
C HIS A 12 3.06 1.62 -14.07
N VAL A 13 2.94 2.26 -15.25
CA VAL A 13 1.66 2.81 -15.72
C VAL A 13 0.63 1.67 -15.71
N PHE A 14 -0.45 1.88 -14.95
CA PHE A 14 -1.57 0.96 -14.88
C PHE A 14 -2.84 1.68 -15.34
N ASP A 15 -3.72 0.96 -16.02
CA ASP A 15 -5.05 1.44 -16.33
C ASP A 15 -6.05 0.59 -15.56
N VAL A 16 -6.92 1.26 -14.81
CA VAL A 16 -8.03 0.63 -14.08
C VAL A 16 -9.25 0.51 -14.99
N ASP A 17 -9.30 1.31 -16.05
CA ASP A 17 -10.39 1.34 -17.01
C ASP A 17 -10.11 0.42 -18.21
N GLN A 18 -11.14 0.14 -18.99
CA GLN A 18 -11.06 -0.73 -20.15
C GLN A 18 -11.29 0.05 -21.44
N GLU A 19 -10.40 -0.16 -22.42
CA GLU A 19 -10.57 0.39 -23.75
C GLU A 19 -11.95 0.02 -24.35
N GLY A 20 -12.62 1.00 -24.96
CA GLY A 20 -13.96 0.86 -25.51
C GLY A 20 -15.11 1.18 -24.55
N LYS A 21 -14.84 1.46 -23.27
CA LYS A 21 -15.85 2.02 -22.34
C LYS A 21 -15.96 3.54 -22.47
N ASP A 22 -17.13 4.08 -22.13
CA ASP A 22 -17.35 5.53 -22.17
C ASP A 22 -16.45 6.27 -21.17
N SER A 23 -16.20 5.70 -19.99
CA SER A 23 -15.26 6.23 -19.01
C SER A 23 -13.84 6.37 -19.57
N TYR A 24 -13.39 5.37 -20.33
CA TYR A 24 -12.09 5.39 -20.98
C TYR A 24 -12.04 6.51 -22.02
N ARG A 25 -13.09 6.62 -22.84
CA ARG A 25 -13.21 7.70 -23.84
C ARG A 25 -13.20 9.08 -23.19
N HIS A 26 -13.88 9.28 -22.06
CA HIS A 26 -13.87 10.55 -21.34
C HIS A 26 -12.48 10.91 -20.81
N ARG A 27 -11.79 9.92 -20.21
CA ARG A 27 -10.44 10.06 -19.67
C ARG A 27 -9.44 10.48 -20.77
N VAL A 28 -9.43 9.73 -21.88
CA VAL A 28 -8.57 10.00 -23.05
C VAL A 28 -8.92 11.32 -23.72
N ALA A 29 -10.19 11.73 -23.72
CA ALA A 29 -10.64 13.01 -24.29
C ALA A 29 -10.19 14.24 -23.49
N GLY A 30 -9.63 14.08 -22.29
CA GLY A 30 -9.09 15.20 -21.52
C GLY A 30 -9.73 15.43 -20.16
N ALA A 31 -10.62 14.57 -19.68
CA ALA A 31 -11.18 14.72 -18.34
C ALA A 31 -10.08 14.61 -17.27
N THR A 32 -9.95 15.60 -16.39
CA THR A 32 -9.07 15.53 -15.21
C THR A 32 -9.56 14.45 -14.24
N GLU A 33 -10.88 14.35 -14.07
CA GLU A 33 -11.50 13.34 -13.23
C GLU A 33 -12.60 12.59 -13.99
N VAL A 34 -12.66 11.28 -13.78
CA VAL A 34 -13.76 10.43 -14.24
C VAL A 34 -14.32 9.66 -13.05
N LEU A 35 -15.58 9.93 -12.70
CA LEU A 35 -16.29 9.26 -11.62
C LEU A 35 -17.30 8.26 -12.18
N LEU A 36 -17.07 6.96 -11.94
CA LEU A 36 -18.05 5.91 -12.20
C LEU A 36 -18.83 5.62 -10.93
N ALA A 37 -20.15 5.57 -11.02
CA ALA A 37 -21.01 5.21 -9.91
C ALA A 37 -21.98 4.09 -10.28
N SER A 38 -22.21 3.18 -9.34
CA SER A 38 -23.19 2.11 -9.43
C SER A 38 -23.88 1.92 -8.08
N ARG A 39 -24.91 1.07 -8.03
CA ARG A 39 -25.58 0.72 -6.76
C ARG A 39 -24.67 0.04 -5.73
N ARG A 40 -23.52 -0.53 -6.14
CA ARG A 40 -22.64 -1.31 -5.27
C ARG A 40 -21.37 -0.58 -4.86
N ARG A 41 -20.87 0.33 -5.70
CA ARG A 41 -19.60 1.05 -5.52
C ARG A 41 -19.47 2.19 -6.51
N TRP A 42 -18.53 3.06 -6.23
CA TRP A 42 -18.02 4.06 -7.15
C TRP A 42 -16.50 3.93 -7.28
N ALA A 43 -15.95 4.49 -8.35
CA ALA A 43 -14.52 4.60 -8.60
C ALA A 43 -14.23 5.98 -9.20
N LEU A 44 -13.25 6.69 -8.63
CA LEU A 44 -12.75 7.96 -9.13
C LEU A 44 -11.36 7.73 -9.68
N MET A 45 -11.13 8.10 -10.94
CA MET A 45 -9.79 8.22 -11.50
C MET A 45 -9.46 9.70 -11.64
N HIS A 46 -8.26 10.06 -11.19
CA HIS A 46 -7.68 11.38 -11.32
C HIS A 46 -6.44 11.27 -12.22
N GLU A 47 -6.43 12.02 -13.31
CA GLU A 47 -5.32 12.08 -14.26
C GLU A 47 -4.33 13.16 -13.84
N LEU A 48 -3.12 12.77 -13.43
CA LEU A 48 -2.06 13.73 -13.10
C LEU A 48 -1.65 14.56 -14.33
N ARG A 49 -1.63 13.96 -15.53
CA ARG A 49 -1.18 14.61 -16.77
C ARG A 49 0.23 15.20 -16.61
N ASP A 50 0.33 16.52 -16.44
CA ASP A 50 1.58 17.26 -16.25
C ASP A 50 1.85 17.55 -14.75
N GLU A 51 0.96 17.14 -13.85
CA GLU A 51 1.13 17.23 -12.40
C GLU A 51 2.10 16.18 -11.87
N GLU A 52 2.81 16.54 -10.79
CA GLU A 52 3.71 15.62 -10.10
C GLU A 52 2.92 14.55 -9.32
N GLU A 53 3.60 13.43 -9.06
CA GLU A 53 3.04 12.39 -8.20
C GLU A 53 2.75 12.94 -6.80
N GLN A 54 1.57 12.61 -6.28
CA GLN A 54 1.13 13.08 -4.97
C GLN A 54 1.91 12.41 -3.85
N GLU A 55 2.25 13.19 -2.83
CA GLU A 55 2.82 12.65 -1.60
C GLU A 55 1.86 11.66 -0.92
N LEU A 56 2.40 10.65 -0.25
CA LEU A 56 1.61 9.63 0.45
C LEU A 56 0.59 10.25 1.42
N ALA A 57 0.96 11.30 2.14
CA ALA A 57 0.08 11.98 3.09
C ALA A 57 -1.18 12.57 2.41
N VAL A 58 -1.02 13.10 1.19
CA VAL A 58 -2.13 13.66 0.41
C VAL A 58 -3.09 12.56 -0.03
N LEU A 59 -2.56 11.43 -0.52
CA LEU A 59 -3.37 10.28 -0.93
C LEU A 59 -4.09 9.62 0.24
N LEU A 60 -3.45 9.52 1.41
CA LEU A 60 -4.08 9.01 2.63
C LEU A 60 -5.26 9.87 3.06
N ALA A 61 -5.18 11.20 2.90
CA ALA A 61 -6.26 12.11 3.22
C ALA A 61 -7.49 11.98 2.30
N MET A 62 -7.35 11.33 1.14
CA MET A 62 -8.46 11.04 0.23
C MET A 62 -9.27 9.81 0.64
N LEU A 63 -8.70 8.93 1.48
CA LEU A 63 -9.38 7.72 1.93
C LEU A 63 -10.48 8.06 2.95
N ALA A 64 -11.51 7.22 2.98
CA ALA A 64 -12.52 7.31 4.02
C ALA A 64 -11.89 7.06 5.41
N PRO A 65 -12.44 7.65 6.49
CA PRO A 65 -12.00 7.32 7.85
C PRO A 65 -12.16 5.82 8.15
N VAL A 66 -11.04 5.17 8.49
CA VAL A 66 -10.92 3.74 8.80
C VAL A 66 -9.99 3.54 9.99
N ASP A 67 -10.00 2.34 10.56
CA ASP A 67 -9.20 2.02 11.74
C ASP A 67 -7.73 1.71 11.36
N LEU A 68 -7.51 1.20 10.13
CA LEU A 68 -6.19 0.84 9.62
C LEU A 68 -6.09 1.08 8.10
N VAL A 69 -4.96 1.63 7.65
CA VAL A 69 -4.58 1.65 6.24
C VAL A 69 -3.32 0.79 6.05
N LEU A 70 -3.39 -0.18 5.13
CA LEU A 70 -2.22 -0.96 4.70
C LEU A 70 -1.62 -0.33 3.45
N VAL A 71 -0.35 0.05 3.52
CA VAL A 71 0.39 0.66 2.40
C VAL A 71 1.32 -0.38 1.79
N GLU A 72 1.16 -0.64 0.49
CA GLU A 72 2.07 -1.46 -0.32
C GLU A 72 2.92 -0.53 -1.19
N GLY A 73 4.22 -0.45 -0.90
CA GLY A 73 5.16 0.43 -1.61
C GLY A 73 5.73 1.51 -0.71
N TYR A 74 5.99 2.71 -1.25
CA TYR A 74 6.51 3.86 -0.50
C TYR A 74 7.71 3.53 0.41
N LYS A 75 8.66 2.74 -0.12
CA LYS A 75 9.81 2.20 0.64
C LYS A 75 10.65 3.27 1.35
N ARG A 76 10.63 4.51 0.85
CA ARG A 76 11.43 5.64 1.35
C ARG A 76 10.65 6.59 2.27
N ASP A 77 9.34 6.38 2.44
CA ASP A 77 8.55 7.21 3.35
C ASP A 77 8.75 6.82 4.81
N LEU A 78 8.37 7.73 5.70
CA LEU A 78 8.70 7.64 7.12
C LEU A 78 7.69 6.86 7.98
N HIS A 79 6.65 6.28 7.37
CA HIS A 79 5.65 5.50 8.11
C HIS A 79 6.25 4.16 8.61
N PRO A 80 5.73 3.59 9.72
CA PRO A 80 6.13 2.26 10.20
C PRO A 80 5.88 1.19 9.15
N LYS A 81 6.87 0.33 8.91
CA LYS A 81 6.83 -0.68 7.84
C LYS A 81 7.18 -2.07 8.35
N ILE A 82 6.66 -3.07 7.65
CA ILE A 82 7.17 -4.45 7.67
C ILE A 82 7.82 -4.68 6.31
N GLU A 83 9.10 -5.06 6.32
CA GLU A 83 9.79 -5.40 5.08
C GLU A 83 9.43 -6.83 4.67
N ALA A 84 8.80 -6.99 3.51
CA ALA A 84 8.61 -8.28 2.87
C ALA A 84 9.81 -8.59 1.98
N HIS A 85 10.56 -9.64 2.31
CA HIS A 85 11.79 -10.03 1.63
C HIS A 85 11.73 -11.47 1.13
N ARG A 86 11.92 -11.68 -0.17
CA ARG A 86 12.08 -13.00 -0.78
C ARG A 86 13.50 -13.19 -1.30
N ALA A 87 14.11 -14.34 -0.98
CA ALA A 87 15.47 -14.67 -1.42
C ALA A 87 15.64 -14.62 -2.94
N GLU A 88 14.60 -15.00 -3.70
CA GLU A 88 14.61 -15.02 -5.17
C GLU A 88 14.87 -13.64 -5.79
N THR A 89 14.58 -12.55 -5.05
CA THR A 89 14.77 -11.18 -5.56
C THR A 89 16.22 -10.75 -5.57
N GLY A 90 17.10 -11.43 -4.82
CA GLY A 90 18.53 -11.12 -4.73
C GLY A 90 18.86 -9.75 -4.14
N ASN A 91 17.89 -9.05 -3.55
CA ASN A 91 18.10 -7.73 -2.96
C ASN A 91 18.60 -7.84 -1.52
N GLU A 92 19.38 -6.85 -1.09
CA GLU A 92 19.71 -6.69 0.33
C GLU A 92 18.51 -6.18 1.13
N LEU A 93 18.51 -6.44 2.44
CA LEU A 93 17.49 -5.96 3.35
C LEU A 93 17.59 -4.45 3.56
N ILE A 94 16.50 -3.74 3.33
CA ILE A 94 16.33 -2.31 3.60
C ILE A 94 16.40 -2.04 5.10
N ALA A 95 15.94 -3.00 5.93
CA ALA A 95 15.98 -2.93 7.39
C ALA A 95 17.39 -2.65 7.94
N SER A 96 18.45 -2.93 7.19
CA SER A 96 19.83 -2.65 7.61
C SER A 96 20.04 -1.15 7.90
N ASP A 97 19.44 -0.28 7.08
CA ASP A 97 19.66 1.17 7.14
C ASP A 97 18.40 1.98 7.47
N ASP A 98 17.21 1.38 7.39
CA ASP A 98 15.94 2.07 7.66
C ASP A 98 15.35 1.71 9.04
N ARG A 99 15.27 2.71 9.92
CA ARG A 99 14.74 2.58 11.28
C ARG A 99 13.21 2.50 11.33
N THR A 100 12.53 2.88 10.27
CA THR A 100 11.07 2.81 10.20
C THR A 100 10.56 1.40 9.95
N ILE A 101 11.45 0.47 9.56
CA ILE A 101 11.15 -0.95 9.46
C ILE A 101 11.12 -1.55 10.88
N MET A 102 9.93 -1.99 11.28
CA MET A 102 9.63 -2.54 12.60
C MET A 102 9.80 -4.05 12.65
N ALA A 103 9.61 -4.75 11.53
CA ALA A 103 9.78 -6.19 11.41
C ALA A 103 10.13 -6.60 9.98
N VAL A 104 10.60 -7.85 9.81
CA VAL A 104 10.87 -8.45 8.50
C VAL A 104 10.07 -9.74 8.33
N ALA A 105 9.34 -9.85 7.21
CA ALA A 105 8.64 -11.06 6.80
C ALA A 105 9.42 -11.69 5.63
N SER A 106 9.97 -12.89 5.82
CA SER A 106 10.86 -13.50 4.80
C SER A 106 10.76 -15.02 4.67
N ASP A 107 11.07 -15.54 3.49
CA ASP A 107 11.12 -16.97 3.15
C ASP A 107 12.49 -17.63 3.40
N CYS A 108 13.55 -16.84 3.60
CA CYS A 108 14.90 -17.35 3.89
C CYS A 108 15.41 -17.02 5.30
N GLY A 109 14.56 -16.43 6.14
CA GLY A 109 14.85 -16.06 7.53
C GLY A 109 15.60 -14.73 7.64
N ALA A 110 15.10 -13.82 8.47
CA ALA A 110 15.63 -12.46 8.63
C ALA A 110 16.35 -12.20 9.97
N ARG A 111 16.94 -13.26 10.56
CA ARG A 111 17.47 -13.25 11.95
C ARG A 111 18.59 -12.23 12.21
N ALA A 112 19.24 -11.72 11.17
CA ALA A 112 20.39 -10.81 11.29
C ALA A 112 20.02 -9.33 11.55
N THR A 113 18.73 -8.96 11.54
CA THR A 113 18.30 -7.55 11.57
C THR A 113 18.09 -6.95 12.97
N GLY A 114 18.16 -7.78 14.04
CA GLY A 114 17.84 -7.36 15.40
C GLY A 114 16.36 -7.00 15.64
N ARG A 115 15.49 -7.30 14.67
CA ARG A 115 14.05 -6.99 14.68
C ARG A 115 13.22 -8.29 14.71
N PRO A 116 11.93 -8.22 15.09
CA PRO A 116 10.99 -9.30 14.87
C PRO A 116 11.05 -9.81 13.43
N ALA A 117 11.11 -11.13 13.29
CA ALA A 117 11.19 -11.79 12.00
C ALA A 117 10.13 -12.89 11.91
N PHE A 118 9.37 -12.87 10.81
CA PHE A 118 8.28 -13.80 10.54
C PHE A 118 8.56 -14.58 9.25
N HIS A 119 7.99 -15.78 9.14
CA HIS A 119 7.88 -16.41 7.83
C HIS A 119 6.92 -15.58 6.98
N ILE A 120 7.22 -15.37 5.69
CA ILE A 120 6.43 -14.47 4.84
C ILE A 120 4.96 -14.88 4.68
N ASP A 121 4.68 -16.18 4.78
CA ASP A 121 3.31 -16.73 4.72
C ASP A 121 2.63 -16.86 6.08
N ASP A 122 3.31 -16.51 7.19
CA ASP A 122 2.70 -16.50 8.54
C ASP A 122 1.90 -15.21 8.75
N THR A 123 0.84 -15.08 7.95
CA THR A 123 -0.02 -13.90 7.92
C THR A 123 -0.75 -13.66 9.24
N SER A 124 -0.98 -14.71 10.04
CA SER A 124 -1.60 -14.57 11.37
C SER A 124 -0.63 -13.90 12.35
N ALA A 125 0.62 -14.38 12.45
CA ALA A 125 1.61 -13.74 13.32
C ALA A 125 1.92 -12.30 12.89
N ILE A 126 1.95 -12.03 11.59
CA ILE A 126 2.14 -10.67 11.06
C ILE A 126 0.96 -9.77 11.44
N ALA A 127 -0.28 -10.24 11.30
CA ALA A 127 -1.47 -9.47 11.67
C ALA A 127 -1.52 -9.20 13.19
N ASP A 128 -1.19 -10.19 14.02
CA ASP A 128 -1.12 -10.04 15.48
C ASP A 128 -0.05 -9.01 15.87
N PHE A 129 1.11 -9.05 15.21
CA PHE A 129 2.17 -8.06 15.41
C PHE A 129 1.69 -6.64 15.06
N ILE A 130 1.05 -6.45 13.91
CA ILE A 130 0.51 -5.14 13.50
C ILE A 130 -0.53 -4.65 14.51
N SER A 131 -1.44 -5.53 14.95
CA SER A 131 -2.48 -5.18 15.91
C SER A 131 -1.88 -4.72 17.25
N ASN A 132 -0.84 -5.40 17.73
CA ASN A 132 -0.15 -5.06 18.98
C ASN A 132 0.60 -3.73 18.90
N GLU A 133 1.42 -3.55 17.86
CA GLU A 133 2.25 -2.34 17.69
C GLU A 133 1.40 -1.08 17.54
N LEU A 134 0.23 -1.20 16.92
CA LEU A 134 -0.69 -0.08 16.69
C LEU A 134 -1.75 0.07 17.78
N GLY A 135 -1.79 -0.82 18.78
CA GLY A 135 -2.77 -0.79 19.87
C GLY A 135 -4.21 -1.00 19.39
N LEU A 136 -4.42 -1.81 18.35
CA LEU A 136 -5.73 -2.04 17.73
C LEU A 136 -6.59 -3.10 18.43
N GLN A 137 -6.16 -3.61 19.58
CA GLN A 137 -6.85 -4.69 20.31
C GLN A 137 -8.19 -4.25 20.94
N ASP A 138 -8.38 -2.94 21.13
CA ASP A 138 -9.56 -2.35 21.77
C ASP A 138 -10.47 -1.58 20.77
N ALA A 139 -10.22 -1.69 19.45
CA ALA A 139 -10.91 -0.95 18.39
C ALA A 139 -12.14 -1.69 17.79
#